data_AF-A0A662QI14-F1
#
_entry.id   AF-A0A662QI14-F1
#
_cell.length_a   1.000
_cell.length_b   1.000
_cell.length_c   1.000
_cell.angle_alpha   90.00
_cell.angle_beta   90.00
_cell.angle_gamma   90.00
#
_symmetry.space_group_name_H-M   'P 1'
#
loop_
_entity.id
_entity.type
_entity.pdbx_description
1 polymer ?
#
loop_
_entity_poly.entity_id
_entity_poly.type
_entity_poly.pdbx_seq_one_letter_code
_entity_poly.pdbx_strand_id
1 'polypeptide(L)'
;MIEVEVKVRVGDTNEIERRILYKGASYMKAVMQHDVYFDFPDKRLLRDGCALRIREEDGICMMTFKGIRRNSETGSREEIETSVESREEICKILERVGLMRICEVKKKRKIYYYEGWKLSLDNVEGMGTFLEIEGKANSDAEYMEKRERIFELLEHLGLSDKDVERRSYLELSLGGREK
;
A
#
# COMPACT_ATOMS: atom_id res chain seq x y z
N MET A 1 -8.06 -14.07 -5.59
CA MET A 1 -8.42 -13.09 -4.56
C MET A 1 -7.89 -11.74 -5.04
N ILE A 2 -8.72 -10.71 -5.01
CA ILE A 2 -8.40 -9.36 -5.50
C ILE A 2 -8.51 -8.42 -4.31
N GLU A 3 -7.52 -7.56 -4.13
CA GLU A 3 -7.58 -6.52 -3.11
C GLU A 3 -8.13 -5.23 -3.73
N VAL A 4 -9.17 -4.67 -3.11
CA VAL A 4 -9.69 -3.33 -3.38
C VAL A 4 -9.02 -2.39 -2.39
N GLU A 5 -8.26 -1.41 -2.91
CA GLU A 5 -7.51 -0.46 -2.11
C GLU A 5 -7.73 0.97 -2.61
N VAL A 6 -7.94 1.89 -1.67
CA VAL A 6 -7.78 3.34 -1.90
C VAL A 6 -6.83 3.91 -0.88
N LYS A 7 -6.00 4.86 -1.31
CA LYS A 7 -5.10 5.62 -0.44
C LYS A 7 -5.48 7.09 -0.50
N VAL A 8 -5.60 7.72 0.65
CA VAL A 8 -5.93 9.13 0.77
C VAL A 8 -4.84 9.85 1.55
N ARG A 9 -4.37 10.99 1.03
CA ARG A 9 -3.45 11.85 1.78
C ARG A 9 -4.23 12.56 2.89
N VAL A 10 -3.73 12.52 4.11
CA VAL A 10 -4.41 13.13 5.26
C VAL A 10 -3.51 14.18 5.90
N GLY A 11 -4.08 15.34 6.24
CA GLY A 11 -3.33 16.46 6.83
C GLY A 11 -2.95 16.20 8.29
N ASP A 12 -3.94 16.03 9.16
CA ASP A 12 -3.74 15.75 10.58
C ASP A 12 -3.99 14.27 10.90
N THR A 13 -2.92 13.58 11.28
CA THR A 13 -2.94 12.15 11.64
C THR A 13 -3.83 11.89 12.87
N ASN A 14 -3.76 12.75 13.88
CA ASN A 14 -4.51 12.57 15.11
C ASN A 14 -5.99 12.83 14.88
N GLU A 15 -6.31 13.76 13.97
CA GLU A 15 -7.68 14.04 13.60
C GLU A 15 -8.34 12.83 12.91
N ILE A 16 -7.71 12.28 11.87
CA ILE A 16 -8.28 11.12 11.17
C ILE A 16 -8.34 9.88 12.08
N GLU A 17 -7.35 9.69 12.96
CA GLU A 17 -7.36 8.62 13.96
C GLU A 17 -8.55 8.75 14.90
N ARG A 18 -8.83 9.95 15.44
CA ARG A 18 -10.03 10.20 16.26
C ARG A 18 -11.31 9.93 15.48
N ARG A 19 -11.38 10.33 14.20
CA ARG A 19 -12.57 10.11 13.36
C ARG A 19 -12.85 8.61 13.16
N ILE A 20 -11.86 7.82 12.74
CA ILE A 20 -12.08 6.38 12.51
C ILE A 20 -12.45 5.64 13.81
N LEU A 21 -11.83 6.02 14.95
CA LEU A 21 -12.19 5.45 16.25
C LEU A 21 -13.61 5.82 16.68
N TYR A 22 -14.01 7.09 16.51
CA TYR A 22 -15.37 7.56 16.81
C TYR A 22 -16.43 6.82 15.98
N LYS A 23 -16.10 6.45 14.74
CA LYS A 23 -16.98 5.67 13.87
C LYS A 23 -17.07 4.20 14.27
N GLY A 24 -16.21 3.71 15.15
CA GLY A 24 -16.23 2.32 15.64
C GLY A 24 -15.11 1.44 15.08
N ALA A 25 -14.08 2.02 14.45
CA ALA A 25 -12.91 1.23 14.06
C ALA A 25 -12.18 0.71 15.30
N SER A 26 -11.75 -0.55 15.26
CA SER A 26 -10.99 -1.19 16.32
C SER A 26 -9.49 -1.08 16.05
N TYR A 27 -8.72 -0.55 16.99
CA TYR A 27 -7.26 -0.56 16.91
C TYR A 27 -6.72 -1.99 17.01
N MET A 28 -5.80 -2.34 16.12
CA MET A 28 -5.20 -3.67 16.06
C MET A 28 -3.74 -3.64 16.55
N LYS A 29 -2.87 -2.94 15.83
CA LYS A 29 -1.44 -2.85 16.14
C LYS A 29 -0.78 -1.66 15.46
N ALA A 30 0.42 -1.33 15.88
CA ALA A 30 1.31 -0.39 15.19
C ALA A 30 2.60 -1.12 14.83
N VAL A 31 3.09 -0.90 13.61
CA VAL A 31 4.27 -1.57 13.06
C VAL A 31 5.20 -0.57 12.41
N MET A 32 6.49 -0.89 12.40
CA MET A 32 7.49 -0.19 11.60
C MET A 32 7.76 -1.02 10.35
N GLN A 33 7.59 -0.41 9.18
CA GLN A 33 7.85 -1.07 7.91
C GLN A 33 9.00 -0.39 7.18
N HIS A 34 9.96 -1.18 6.74
CA HIS A 34 11.04 -0.75 5.86
C HIS A 34 10.99 -1.52 4.56
N ASP A 35 10.60 -0.82 3.50
CA ASP A 35 10.44 -1.37 2.16
C ASP A 35 11.68 -1.03 1.31
N VAL A 36 12.21 -2.01 0.59
CA VAL A 36 13.20 -1.85 -0.48
C VAL A 36 12.57 -2.31 -1.76
N TYR A 37 12.54 -1.44 -2.76
CA TYR A 37 12.02 -1.75 -4.08
C TYR A 37 13.14 -2.11 -5.04
N PHE A 38 12.89 -3.12 -5.85
CA PHE A 38 13.81 -3.64 -6.85
C PHE A 38 13.19 -3.55 -8.24
N ASP A 39 14.04 -3.28 -9.23
CA ASP A 39 13.68 -3.34 -10.65
C ASP A 39 14.93 -3.67 -11.48
N PHE A 40 14.74 -4.01 -12.75
CA PHE A 40 15.84 -4.20 -13.69
C PHE A 40 16.49 -2.86 -14.07
N PRO A 41 17.72 -2.86 -14.62
CA PRO A 41 18.41 -1.66 -15.10
C PRO A 41 17.57 -0.76 -16.01
N ASP A 42 16.69 -1.34 -16.80
CA ASP A 42 15.80 -0.63 -17.73
C ASP A 42 14.45 -0.21 -17.13
N LYS A 43 14.28 -0.37 -15.81
CA LYS A 43 13.08 -0.01 -15.04
C LYS A 43 11.78 -0.58 -15.62
N ARG A 44 11.84 -1.80 -16.15
CA ARG A 44 10.71 -2.42 -16.85
C ARG A 44 9.53 -2.67 -15.92
N LEU A 45 9.75 -3.05 -14.66
CA LEU A 45 8.64 -3.30 -13.74
C LEU A 45 7.86 -2.01 -13.50
N LEU A 46 8.56 -0.92 -13.17
CA LEU A 46 7.95 0.39 -12.96
C LEU A 46 7.20 0.88 -14.21
N ARG A 47 7.81 0.74 -15.39
CA ARG A 47 7.19 1.14 -16.67
C ARG A 47 5.90 0.38 -16.93
N ASP A 48 5.86 -0.89 -16.58
CA ASP A 48 4.73 -1.78 -16.80
C ASP A 48 3.69 -1.66 -15.64
N GLY A 49 3.92 -0.77 -14.66
CA GLY A 49 3.04 -0.54 -13.52
C GLY A 49 3.14 -1.61 -12.42
N CYS A 50 4.16 -2.47 -12.50
CA CYS A 50 4.47 -3.51 -11.53
C CYS A 50 5.47 -3.01 -10.47
N ALA A 51 5.61 -3.75 -9.37
CA ALA A 51 6.64 -3.48 -8.37
C ALA A 51 7.13 -4.78 -7.72
N LEU A 52 8.44 -4.91 -7.53
CA LEU A 52 9.02 -5.94 -6.67
C LEU A 52 9.55 -5.28 -5.39
N ARG A 53 9.17 -5.83 -4.23
CA ARG A 53 9.49 -5.25 -2.92
C ARG A 53 9.95 -6.32 -1.94
N ILE A 54 10.98 -5.98 -1.17
CA ILE A 54 11.34 -6.65 0.08
C ILE A 54 10.92 -5.74 1.23
N ARG A 55 10.04 -6.21 2.11
CA ARG A 55 9.58 -5.49 3.31
C ARG A 55 10.11 -6.19 4.54
N GLU A 56 10.65 -5.42 5.47
CA GLU A 56 10.83 -5.83 6.86
C GLU A 56 9.76 -5.18 7.73
N GLU A 57 9.06 -5.99 8.53
CA GLU A 57 8.05 -5.57 9.51
C GLU A 57 8.28 -6.37 10.79
N ASP A 58 8.64 -5.68 11.89
CA ASP A 58 8.82 -6.29 13.21
C ASP A 58 9.70 -7.57 13.21
N GLY A 59 10.76 -7.58 12.40
CA GLY A 59 11.69 -8.71 12.26
C GLY A 59 11.25 -9.80 11.26
N ILE A 60 10.05 -9.69 10.68
CA ILE A 60 9.58 -10.57 9.61
C ILE A 60 9.92 -9.92 8.26
N CYS A 61 10.52 -10.71 7.36
CA CYS A 61 10.82 -10.27 6.02
C CYS A 61 9.85 -10.89 5.00
N MET A 62 9.25 -10.07 4.15
CA MET A 62 8.31 -10.48 3.11
C MET A 62 8.80 -10.02 1.74
N MET A 63 8.75 -10.90 0.76
CA MET A 63 8.95 -10.58 -0.66
C MET A 63 7.59 -10.51 -1.34
N THR A 64 7.34 -9.41 -2.04
CA THR A 64 6.07 -9.18 -2.74
C THR A 64 6.32 -8.76 -4.17
N PHE A 65 5.76 -9.49 -5.13
CA PHE A 65 5.57 -9.01 -6.49
C PHE A 65 4.15 -8.46 -6.63
N LYS A 66 4.03 -7.21 -7.05
CA LYS A 66 2.77 -6.55 -7.33
C LYS A 66 2.63 -6.38 -8.84
N GLY A 67 1.60 -6.99 -9.42
CA GLY A 67 1.33 -6.99 -10.86
C GLY A 67 0.74 -5.67 -11.37
N ILE A 68 0.31 -5.71 -12.63
CA ILE A 68 -0.33 -4.58 -13.32
C ILE A 68 -1.64 -4.22 -12.61
N ARG A 69 -1.90 -2.91 -12.47
CA ARG A 69 -3.16 -2.41 -11.92
C ARG A 69 -4.33 -2.80 -12.81
N ARG A 70 -5.42 -3.26 -12.21
CA ARG A 70 -6.66 -3.59 -12.94
C ARG A 70 -7.36 -2.37 -13.52
N ASN A 71 -7.24 -1.21 -12.86
CA ASN A 71 -7.77 0.07 -13.31
C ASN A 71 -7.00 1.25 -12.70
N SER A 72 -7.35 2.47 -13.09
CA SER A 72 -6.78 3.73 -12.60
C SER A 72 -7.49 4.29 -11.35
N GLU A 73 -8.69 3.80 -11.03
CA GLU A 73 -9.52 4.31 -9.94
C GLU A 73 -9.04 3.83 -8.56
N THR A 74 -8.53 2.60 -8.50
CA THR A 74 -8.10 1.94 -7.26
C THR A 74 -6.67 1.43 -7.36
N GLY A 75 -6.05 1.10 -6.22
CA GLY A 75 -4.74 0.44 -6.16
C GLY A 75 -4.77 -1.05 -6.53
N SER A 76 -5.93 -1.57 -6.96
CA SER A 76 -6.21 -3.00 -7.09
C SER A 76 -5.34 -3.70 -8.14
N ARG A 77 -4.66 -4.78 -7.74
CA ARG A 77 -3.78 -5.60 -8.58
C ARG A 77 -3.59 -6.99 -8.00
N GLU A 78 -3.00 -7.88 -8.79
CA GLU A 78 -2.50 -9.16 -8.28
C GLU A 78 -1.28 -8.91 -7.39
N GLU A 79 -1.23 -9.60 -6.25
CA GLU A 79 -0.06 -9.61 -5.37
C GLU A 79 0.34 -11.06 -5.07
N ILE A 80 1.60 -11.38 -5.37
CA ILE A 80 2.25 -12.64 -5.01
C ILE A 80 3.20 -12.33 -3.87
N GLU A 81 2.88 -12.82 -2.68
CA GLU A 81 3.61 -12.50 -1.46
C GLU A 81 4.05 -13.77 -0.74
N THR A 82 5.30 -13.78 -0.23
CA THR A 82 5.82 -14.88 0.59
C THR A 82 6.78 -14.38 1.65
N SER A 83 6.88 -15.08 2.77
CA SER A 83 7.92 -14.84 3.77
C SER A 83 9.27 -15.31 3.25
N VAL A 84 10.32 -14.58 3.61
CA VAL A 84 11.72 -14.94 3.36
C VAL A 84 12.49 -14.88 4.66
N GLU A 85 13.42 -15.81 4.85
CA GLU A 85 14.12 -15.99 6.13
C GLU A 85 15.10 -14.84 6.41
N SER A 86 15.86 -14.41 5.40
CA SER A 86 16.87 -13.36 5.54
C SER A 86 16.68 -12.28 4.50
N ARG A 87 16.44 -11.05 4.98
CA ARG A 87 16.43 -9.84 4.16
C ARG A 87 17.75 -9.63 3.44
N GLU A 88 18.87 -9.86 4.12
CA GLU A 88 20.20 -9.64 3.56
C GLU A 88 20.44 -10.58 2.38
N GLU A 89 20.17 -11.88 2.57
CA GLU A 89 20.42 -12.89 1.54
C GLU A 89 19.48 -12.74 0.35
N ILE A 90 18.19 -12.45 0.56
CA ILE A 90 17.28 -12.22 -0.57
C ILE A 90 17.69 -10.98 -1.37
N CYS A 91 18.10 -9.88 -0.72
CA CYS A 91 18.57 -8.69 -1.42
C CYS A 91 19.82 -8.99 -2.27
N LYS A 92 20.79 -9.73 -1.72
CA LYS A 92 21.98 -10.18 -2.46
C LYS A 92 21.61 -11.04 -3.65
N ILE A 93 20.69 -12.01 -3.49
CA ILE A 93 20.24 -12.88 -4.58
C ILE A 93 19.62 -12.03 -5.70
N LEU A 94 18.71 -11.11 -5.37
CA LEU A 94 18.05 -10.23 -6.35
C LEU A 94 19.07 -9.39 -7.13
N GLU A 95 20.07 -8.84 -6.45
CA GLU A 95 21.16 -8.09 -7.09
C GLU A 95 22.00 -8.97 -8.02
N ARG A 96 22.30 -10.21 -7.62
CA ARG A 96 23.09 -11.15 -8.43
C ARG A 96 22.35 -11.67 -9.67
N VAL A 97 21.02 -11.75 -9.63
CA VAL A 97 20.22 -12.09 -10.81
C VAL A 97 19.92 -10.89 -11.72
N GLY A 98 20.44 -9.71 -11.38
CA GLY A 98 20.43 -8.52 -12.25
C GLY A 98 19.37 -7.47 -11.91
N LEU A 99 18.73 -7.53 -10.74
CA LEU A 99 17.90 -6.44 -10.25
C LEU A 99 18.77 -5.40 -9.52
N MET A 100 18.25 -4.19 -9.37
CA MET A 100 18.88 -3.11 -8.63
C MET A 100 17.90 -2.56 -7.60
N ARG A 101 18.40 -2.11 -6.45
CA ARG A 101 17.59 -1.30 -5.53
C ARG A 101 17.29 0.04 -6.18
N ILE A 102 16.02 0.39 -6.28
CA ILE A 102 15.58 1.64 -6.93
C ILE A 102 15.03 2.67 -5.94
N CYS A 103 14.56 2.23 -4.77
CA CYS A 103 13.90 3.09 -3.79
C CYS A 103 13.83 2.38 -2.43
N GLU A 104 13.87 3.16 -1.35
CA GLU A 104 13.52 2.70 0.00
C GLU A 104 12.40 3.57 0.56
N VAL A 105 11.43 2.93 1.24
CA VAL A 105 10.33 3.61 1.92
C VAL A 105 10.25 3.12 3.36
N LYS A 106 10.37 4.05 4.30
CA LYS A 106 10.19 3.78 5.74
C LYS A 106 8.91 4.43 6.21
N LYS A 107 8.12 3.69 6.99
CA LYS A 107 6.87 4.21 7.55
C LYS A 107 6.49 3.56 8.87
N LYS A 108 5.79 4.34 9.68
CA LYS A 108 5.07 3.86 10.86
C LYS A 108 3.61 3.67 10.47
N ARG A 109 3.11 2.44 10.54
CA ARG A 109 1.71 2.10 10.19
C ARG A 109 0.95 1.74 11.45
N LYS A 110 -0.18 2.41 11.69
CA LYS A 110 -1.20 1.98 12.66
C LYS A 110 -2.32 1.27 11.90
N ILE A 111 -2.67 0.05 12.32
CA ILE A 111 -3.68 -0.79 11.67
C ILE A 111 -4.95 -0.80 12.53
N TYR A 112 -6.09 -0.59 11.87
CA TYR A 112 -7.42 -0.68 12.43
C TYR A 112 -8.30 -1.60 11.58
N TYR A 113 -9.40 -2.07 12.18
CA TYR A 113 -10.43 -2.81 11.47
C TYR A 113 -11.79 -2.14 11.64
N TYR A 114 -12.53 -1.99 10.53
CA TYR A 114 -13.83 -1.34 10.50
C TYR A 114 -14.74 -2.02 9.48
N GLU A 115 -15.81 -2.67 9.93
CA GLU A 115 -16.86 -3.24 9.05
C GLU A 115 -16.36 -4.08 7.86
N GLY A 116 -15.34 -4.93 8.07
CA GLY A 116 -14.78 -5.74 6.99
C GLY A 116 -13.56 -5.13 6.30
N TRP A 117 -13.27 -3.86 6.57
CA TRP A 117 -12.17 -3.09 6.00
C TRP A 117 -10.99 -3.01 6.95
N LYS A 118 -9.80 -3.15 6.38
CA LYS A 118 -8.55 -2.84 7.06
C LYS A 118 -8.20 -1.38 6.77
N LEU A 119 -8.03 -0.59 7.82
CA LEU A 119 -7.60 0.81 7.71
C LEU A 119 -6.14 0.89 8.16
N SER A 120 -5.26 1.36 7.30
CA SER A 120 -3.83 1.56 7.61
C SER A 120 -3.53 3.05 7.62
N LEU A 121 -3.30 3.60 8.81
CA LEU A 121 -2.86 4.99 8.98
C LEU A 121 -1.34 5.03 8.97
N ASP A 122 -0.78 5.52 7.86
CA ASP A 122 0.64 5.53 7.57
C ASP A 122 1.23 6.91 7.80
N ASN A 123 2.32 6.99 8.57
CA ASN A 123 3.23 8.12 8.55
C ASN A 123 4.50 7.70 7.81
N VAL A 124 4.67 8.23 6.60
CA VAL A 124 5.72 7.86 5.65
C VAL A 124 6.83 8.92 5.68
N GLU A 125 8.06 8.47 5.93
CA GLU A 125 9.22 9.34 6.04
C GLU A 125 9.40 10.14 4.74
N GLY A 126 9.41 11.48 4.86
CA GLY A 126 9.56 12.39 3.73
C GLY A 126 8.31 12.57 2.84
N MET A 127 7.21 11.86 3.08
CA MET A 127 5.98 11.96 2.25
C MET A 127 4.72 12.39 3.02
N GLY A 128 4.75 12.36 4.35
CA GLY A 128 3.63 12.75 5.20
C GLY A 128 2.70 11.58 5.54
N THR A 129 1.45 11.89 5.88
CA THR A 129 0.49 10.92 6.38
C THR A 129 -0.54 10.51 5.34
N PHE A 130 -0.90 9.23 5.34
CA PHE A 130 -1.90 8.64 4.47
C PHE A 130 -2.82 7.71 5.24
N LEU A 131 -4.07 7.59 4.79
CA LEU A 131 -4.98 6.52 5.18
C LEU A 131 -5.17 5.59 3.97
N GLU A 132 -4.75 4.33 4.11
CA GLU A 132 -5.13 3.27 3.16
C GLU A 132 -6.34 2.51 3.71
N ILE A 133 -7.32 2.26 2.84
CA ILE A 133 -8.48 1.43 3.12
C ILE A 133 -8.40 0.23 2.18
N GLU A 134 -8.42 -0.96 2.74
CA GLU A 134 -8.19 -2.22 2.03
C GLU A 134 -9.31 -3.23 2.32
N GLY A 135 -9.80 -3.89 1.28
CA GLY A 135 -10.79 -4.96 1.38
C GLY A 135 -10.51 -6.07 0.37
N LYS A 136 -10.67 -7.33 0.79
CA LYS A 136 -10.47 -8.50 -0.07
C LYS A 136 -11.77 -8.91 -0.76
N ALA A 137 -11.68 -9.25 -2.04
CA ALA A 137 -12.75 -9.82 -2.85
C ALA A 137 -12.34 -11.18 -3.42
N ASN A 138 -13.27 -12.12 -3.46
CA ASN A 138 -13.06 -13.49 -3.95
C ASN A 138 -13.59 -13.70 -5.38
N SER A 139 -14.34 -12.75 -5.92
CA SER A 139 -14.88 -12.77 -7.29
C SER A 139 -14.87 -11.36 -7.90
N ASP A 140 -15.01 -11.26 -9.22
CA ASP A 140 -15.13 -9.97 -9.89
C ASP A 140 -16.44 -9.24 -9.53
N ALA A 141 -17.51 -9.96 -9.21
CA ALA A 141 -18.76 -9.35 -8.73
C ALA A 141 -18.58 -8.70 -7.35
N GLU A 142 -17.95 -9.42 -6.41
CA GLU A 142 -17.63 -8.90 -5.07
C GLU A 142 -16.63 -7.73 -5.15
N TYR A 143 -15.71 -7.76 -6.11
CA TYR A 143 -14.79 -6.68 -6.39
C TYR A 143 -15.52 -5.39 -6.77
N MET A 144 -16.49 -5.46 -7.69
CA MET A 144 -17.25 -4.29 -8.12
C MET A 144 -18.08 -3.70 -6.97
N GLU A 145 -18.73 -4.55 -6.17
CA GLU A 145 -19.48 -4.11 -4.98
C GLU A 145 -18.57 -3.41 -3.96
N LYS A 146 -17.43 -4.02 -3.62
CA LYS A 146 -16.47 -3.44 -2.68
C LYS A 146 -15.88 -2.13 -3.19
N ARG A 147 -15.65 -2.01 -4.50
CA ARG A 147 -15.19 -0.76 -5.11
C ARG A 147 -16.19 0.37 -4.87
N GLU A 148 -17.49 0.15 -5.02
CA GLU A 148 -18.48 1.20 -4.74
C GLU A 148 -18.50 1.56 -3.25
N ARG A 149 -18.53 0.54 -2.38
CA ARG A 149 -18.60 0.70 -0.93
C ARG A 149 -17.38 1.40 -0.33
N ILE A 150 -16.20 1.29 -0.96
CA ILE A 150 -14.99 1.95 -0.45
C ILE A 150 -15.06 3.47 -0.60
N PHE A 151 -15.69 3.97 -1.68
CA PHE A 151 -15.87 5.41 -1.89
C PHE A 151 -16.97 5.97 -0.98
N GLU A 152 -18.05 5.22 -0.76
CA GLU A 152 -19.04 5.55 0.26
C GLU A 152 -18.41 5.65 1.67
N LEU A 153 -17.49 4.72 1.98
CA LEU A 153 -16.75 4.75 3.24
C LEU A 153 -15.84 5.98 3.35
N LEU A 154 -15.17 6.40 2.26
CA LEU A 154 -14.39 7.64 2.26
C LEU A 154 -15.25 8.85 2.62
N GLU A 155 -16.40 9.00 1.97
CA GLU A 155 -17.34 10.09 2.27
C GLU A 155 -17.83 10.03 3.73
N HIS A 156 -18.12 8.83 4.23
CA HIS A 156 -18.56 8.62 5.60
C HIS A 156 -17.50 9.00 6.65
N LEU A 157 -16.21 8.89 6.29
CA LEU A 157 -15.06 9.33 7.10
C LEU A 157 -14.74 10.83 6.93
N GLY A 158 -15.50 11.54 6.09
CA GLY A 158 -15.28 12.95 5.78
C GLY A 158 -14.02 13.18 4.95
N LEU A 159 -13.70 12.25 4.06
CA LEU A 159 -12.61 12.32 3.08
C LEU A 159 -13.20 12.49 1.69
N SER A 160 -12.49 13.22 0.81
CA SER A 160 -12.92 13.43 -0.56
C SER A 160 -12.20 12.47 -1.52
N ASP A 161 -12.90 12.02 -2.57
CA ASP A 161 -12.27 11.35 -3.71
C ASP A 161 -11.17 12.22 -4.38
N LYS A 162 -11.25 13.54 -4.23
CA LYS A 162 -10.20 14.47 -4.71
C LYS A 162 -8.87 14.32 -3.98
N ASP A 163 -8.89 13.78 -2.75
CA ASP A 163 -7.70 13.57 -1.92
C ASP A 163 -7.09 12.18 -2.14
N VAL A 164 -7.69 11.36 -3.01
CA VAL A 164 -7.19 10.03 -3.36
C VAL A 164 -5.85 10.15 -4.08
N GLU A 165 -4.83 9.58 -3.43
CA GLU A 165 -3.48 9.47 -3.95
C GLU A 165 -3.36 8.17 -4.74
N ARG A 166 -3.54 8.28 -6.05
CA ARG A 166 -3.47 7.14 -6.98
C ARG A 166 -2.04 6.59 -7.11
N ARG A 167 -1.01 7.37 -6.79
CA ARG A 167 0.38 6.89 -6.84
C ARG A 167 0.67 5.98 -5.65
N SER A 168 1.41 4.91 -5.89
CA SER A 168 2.01 4.08 -4.85
C SER A 168 3.13 4.85 -4.14
N TYR A 169 3.54 4.42 -2.95
CA TYR A 169 4.69 5.03 -2.27
C TYR A 169 5.99 4.92 -3.08
N LEU A 170 6.13 3.89 -3.91
CA LEU A 170 7.23 3.77 -4.86
C LEU A 170 7.20 4.94 -5.86
N GLU A 171 6.07 5.17 -6.51
CA GLU A 171 5.92 6.25 -7.49
C GLU A 171 6.11 7.63 -6.84
N LEU A 172 5.59 7.82 -5.63
CA LEU A 172 5.80 9.05 -4.85
C LEU A 172 7.27 9.28 -4.52
N SER A 173 7.98 8.25 -4.06
CA SER A 173 9.40 8.34 -3.72
C SER A 173 10.27 8.68 -4.92
N LEU A 174 9.89 8.24 -6.11
CA LEU A 174 10.64 8.47 -7.34
C LEU A 174 10.28 9.79 -8.03
N GLY A 175 9.43 10.61 -7.40
CA GLY A 175 8.96 11.88 -7.98
C GLY A 175 8.04 11.69 -9.19
N GLY A 176 7.39 10.53 -9.30
CA GLY A 176 6.47 10.20 -10.38
C GLY A 176 5.34 11.23 -10.47
N ARG A 177 5.30 11.97 -11.57
CA ARG A 177 4.12 12.73 -12.00
C ARG A 177 3.14 11.73 -12.62
N GLU A 178 1.84 11.93 -12.41
CA GLU A 178 0.80 11.22 -13.17
C GLU A 178 1.09 11.38 -14.66
N LYS A 179 1.05 10.27 -15.42
CA LYS A 179 1.08 10.30 -16.88
C LYS A 179 -0.32 10.62 -17.40
#